data_AF-A0A3D4FL92-F1
#
_entry.id   AF-A0A3D4FL92-F1
#
_cell.length_a   1.000
_cell.length_b   1.000
_cell.length_c   1.000
_cell.angle_alpha   90.00
_cell.angle_beta   90.00
_cell.angle_gamma   90.00
#
_symmetry.space_group_name_H-M   'P 1'
#
loop_
_entity.id
_entity.type
_entity.pdbx_description
1 polymer ?
#
loop_
_entity_poly.entity_id
_entity_poly.type
_entity_poly.pdbx_seq_one_letter_code
_entity_poly.pdbx_strand_id
1 'polypeptide(L)'
;MEGRGTYGKEEGVGTIFVKDLVNSKMYEFKLANETAQQSPLYIQWYDNENLIVITGLGYGRLETGDKAILLNVKNNSYISMYEVQNPRERLISISSEGNNLKIKSIHYIDDTLNKYEDKEKIIEKYTPGDLITIE
;
A
#
# COMPACT_ATOMS: atom_id res chain seq x y z
N MET A 1 6.30 -5.88 -9.37
CA MET A 1 5.44 -4.78 -9.84
C MET A 1 6.02 -4.29 -11.14
N GLU A 2 5.19 -4.09 -12.15
CA GLU A 2 5.61 -3.57 -13.47
C GLU A 2 5.06 -2.16 -13.68
N GLY A 3 5.67 -1.38 -14.58
CA GLY A 3 5.22 -0.03 -14.92
C GLY A 3 5.80 1.09 -14.05
N ARG A 4 6.70 0.77 -13.10
CA ARG A 4 7.29 1.73 -12.14
C ARG A 4 8.80 1.54 -11.91
N GLY A 5 9.51 1.01 -12.90
CA GLY A 5 10.94 0.73 -12.81
C GLY A 5 11.29 -0.43 -11.88
N THR A 6 12.59 -0.77 -11.81
CA THR A 6 13.10 -1.94 -11.06
C THR A 6 12.87 -1.85 -9.55
N TYR A 7 12.77 -0.64 -9.00
CA TYR A 7 12.54 -0.38 -7.58
C TYR A 7 11.09 0.01 -7.25
N GLY A 8 10.19 0.05 -8.23
CA GLY A 8 8.80 0.46 -8.01
C GLY A 8 8.63 1.92 -7.61
N LYS A 9 9.55 2.80 -8.05
CA LYS A 9 9.59 4.21 -7.68
C LYS A 9 9.29 5.16 -8.84
N GLU A 10 9.48 4.72 -10.08
CA GLU A 10 9.25 5.59 -11.23
C GLU A 10 7.77 6.02 -11.33
N GLU A 11 7.54 7.18 -11.95
CA GLU A 11 6.20 7.65 -12.26
C GLU A 11 5.52 6.69 -13.24
N GLY A 12 4.22 6.46 -13.01
CA GLY A 12 3.40 5.56 -13.80
C GLY A 12 2.38 4.82 -12.93
N VAL A 13 1.34 4.33 -13.60
CA VAL A 13 0.37 3.42 -12.97
C VAL A 13 0.93 2.00 -13.02
N GLY A 14 1.25 1.46 -11.85
CA GLY A 14 1.83 0.14 -11.70
C GLY A 14 0.80 -0.98 -11.79
N THR A 15 1.25 -2.14 -12.24
CA THR A 15 0.48 -3.38 -12.24
C THR A 15 1.14 -4.41 -11.32
N ILE A 16 0.32 -5.13 -10.55
CA ILE A 16 0.79 -6.23 -9.70
C ILE A 16 0.67 -7.53 -10.49
N PHE A 17 1.77 -8.26 -10.59
CA PHE A 17 1.82 -9.60 -11.13
C PHE A 17 2.12 -10.61 -10.02
N VAL A 18 1.29 -11.65 -9.92
CA VAL A 18 1.46 -12.75 -8.99
C VAL A 18 1.66 -14.02 -9.81
N LYS A 19 2.74 -14.76 -9.53
CA LYS A 19 3.04 -16.02 -10.20
C LYS A 19 2.83 -17.19 -9.24
N ASP A 20 1.91 -18.09 -9.60
CA ASP A 20 1.81 -19.40 -8.99
C ASP A 20 2.96 -20.27 -9.52
N LEU A 21 3.89 -20.59 -8.63
CA LEU A 21 5.09 -21.35 -8.97
C LEU A 21 4.82 -22.84 -9.20
N VAL A 22 3.72 -23.38 -8.65
CA VAL A 22 3.35 -24.80 -8.77
C VAL A 22 2.66 -25.03 -10.11
N ASN A 23 1.64 -24.22 -10.40
CA ASN A 23 0.84 -24.37 -11.61
C ASN A 23 1.39 -23.58 -12.81
N SER A 24 2.49 -22.84 -12.61
CA SER A 24 3.09 -21.93 -13.62
C SER A 24 2.09 -20.92 -14.19
N LYS A 25 1.10 -20.52 -13.39
CA LYS A 25 0.09 -19.52 -13.77
C LYS A 25 0.53 -18.13 -13.33
N MET A 26 0.16 -17.11 -14.10
CA MET A 26 0.37 -15.71 -13.76
C MET A 26 -0.98 -15.01 -13.68
N TYR A 27 -1.12 -14.17 -12.67
CA TYR A 27 -2.29 -13.36 -12.40
C TYR A 27 -1.89 -11.89 -12.42
N GLU A 28 -2.75 -11.07 -13.00
CA GLU A 28 -2.58 -9.63 -13.14
C GLU A 28 -3.64 -8.93 -12.30
N PHE A 29 -3.23 -8.02 -11.43
CA PHE A 29 -4.13 -7.21 -10.62
C PHE A 29 -3.95 -5.73 -10.96
N LYS A 30 -5.07 -5.10 -11.34
CA LYS A 30 -5.19 -3.68 -11.66
C LYS A 30 -6.20 -3.03 -10.74
N LEU A 31 -5.99 -1.76 -10.44
CA LEU A 31 -7.00 -0.95 -9.78
C LEU A 31 -8.16 -0.72 -10.76
N ALA A 32 -9.39 -0.94 -10.32
CA ALA A 32 -10.58 -0.98 -11.18
C ALA A 32 -10.93 0.37 -11.86
N ASN A 33 -10.26 1.47 -11.47
CA ASN A 33 -10.56 2.80 -11.99
C ASN A 33 -9.34 3.40 -12.71
N GLU A 34 -9.24 3.16 -14.01
CA GLU A 34 -8.15 3.63 -14.88
C GLU A 34 -8.12 5.15 -15.08
N THR A 35 -9.19 5.87 -14.72
CA THR A 35 -9.21 7.35 -14.76
C THR A 35 -8.58 8.00 -13.54
N ALA A 36 -8.49 7.26 -12.43
CA ALA A 36 -7.77 7.71 -11.26
C ALA A 36 -6.27 7.48 -11.51
N GLN A 37 -5.44 8.50 -11.28
CA GLN A 37 -3.98 8.37 -11.25
C GLN A 37 -3.48 7.44 -10.11
N GLN A 38 -4.36 6.61 -9.55
CA GLN A 38 -4.06 5.72 -8.46
C GLN A 38 -3.25 4.52 -8.96
N SER A 39 -2.24 4.16 -8.19
CA SER A 39 -1.28 3.12 -8.50
C SER A 39 -0.97 2.34 -7.23
N PRO A 40 -0.69 1.03 -7.32
CA PRO A 40 0.06 0.36 -6.28
C PRO A 40 1.45 1.01 -6.17
N LEU A 41 1.83 1.37 -4.95
CA LEU A 41 3.11 2.00 -4.64
C LEU A 41 4.06 1.09 -3.89
N TYR A 42 3.51 0.18 -3.09
CA TYR A 42 4.27 -0.80 -2.31
C TYR A 42 3.46 -2.09 -2.17
N ILE A 43 4.15 -3.22 -2.16
CA ILE A 43 3.55 -4.54 -1.94
C ILE A 43 4.40 -5.37 -0.98
N GLN A 44 3.73 -6.13 -0.11
CA GLN A 44 4.35 -7.09 0.78
C GLN A 44 3.40 -8.26 1.03
N TRP A 45 3.92 -9.49 1.01
CA TRP A 45 3.12 -10.66 1.42
C TRP A 45 2.76 -10.57 2.90
N TYR A 46 1.47 -10.72 3.20
CA TYR A 46 0.96 -10.90 4.56
C TYR A 46 1.00 -12.38 4.94
N ASP A 47 0.51 -13.22 4.03
CA ASP A 47 0.56 -14.68 4.12
C ASP A 47 0.63 -15.29 2.70
N ASN A 48 0.30 -16.58 2.56
CA ASN A 48 0.39 -17.30 1.28
C ASN A 48 -0.72 -16.92 0.27
N GLU A 49 -1.75 -16.19 0.68
CA GLU A 49 -2.91 -15.84 -0.14
C GLU A 49 -3.19 -14.35 -0.17
N ASN A 50 -2.62 -13.59 0.76
CA ASN A 50 -2.95 -12.20 0.97
C ASN A 50 -1.70 -11.31 0.81
N LEU A 51 -1.87 -10.26 0.01
CA LEU A 51 -0.86 -9.26 -0.29
C LEU A 51 -1.29 -7.92 0.31
N ILE A 52 -0.45 -7.32 1.15
CA ILE A 52 -0.60 -5.92 1.54
C ILE A 52 -0.23 -5.08 0.32
N VAL A 53 -1.11 -4.17 -0.06
CA VAL A 53 -0.89 -3.22 -1.15
C VAL A 53 -1.10 -1.82 -0.60
N ILE A 54 -0.08 -0.98 -0.67
CA ILE A 54 -0.24 0.46 -0.45
C ILE A 54 -0.55 1.10 -1.80
N THR A 55 -1.61 1.89 -1.87
CA THR A 55 -2.00 2.67 -3.05
C THR A 55 -1.76 4.15 -2.81
N GLY A 56 -1.57 4.88 -3.89
CA GLY A 56 -1.49 6.34 -3.92
C GLY A 56 -1.36 6.81 -5.36
N LEU A 57 -1.04 8.09 -5.55
CA LEU A 57 -0.88 8.64 -6.89
C LEU A 57 0.38 8.07 -7.57
N GLY A 58 0.22 7.52 -8.76
CA GLY A 58 1.31 7.02 -9.61
C GLY A 58 2.08 8.13 -10.32
N TYR A 59 1.54 9.35 -10.38
CA TYR A 59 2.21 10.53 -10.95
C TYR A 59 2.37 11.62 -9.89
N GLY A 60 3.42 12.43 -10.02
CA GLY A 60 3.70 13.55 -9.14
C GLY A 60 4.86 13.27 -8.19
N ARG A 61 5.35 14.34 -7.54
CA ARG A 61 6.58 14.31 -6.72
C ARG A 61 6.46 13.56 -5.39
N LEU A 62 5.26 13.11 -5.03
CA LEU A 62 4.98 12.46 -3.75
C LEU A 62 4.77 10.96 -3.99
N GLU A 63 5.86 10.18 -3.95
CA GLU A 63 5.83 8.72 -4.18
C GLU A 63 5.37 7.92 -2.94
N THR A 64 4.42 8.44 -2.17
CA THR A 64 3.98 7.84 -0.91
C THR A 64 2.47 7.63 -0.90
N GLY A 65 2.02 6.59 -0.22
CA GLY A 65 0.64 6.13 -0.29
C GLY A 65 -0.33 6.91 0.58
N ASP A 66 -1.61 6.78 0.27
CA ASP A 66 -2.72 7.31 1.06
C ASP A 66 -3.56 6.19 1.71
N LYS A 67 -3.50 4.97 1.17
CA LYS A 67 -4.30 3.84 1.64
C LYS A 67 -3.51 2.54 1.57
N ALA A 68 -3.81 1.62 2.50
CA ALA A 68 -3.35 0.25 2.47
C ALA A 68 -4.54 -0.72 2.49
N ILE A 69 -4.47 -1.72 1.62
CA ILE A 69 -5.46 -2.79 1.52
C ILE A 69 -4.78 -4.15 1.68
N LEU A 70 -5.54 -5.15 2.13
CA LEU A 70 -5.16 -6.55 2.07
C LEU A 70 -5.89 -7.21 0.91
N LEU A 71 -5.17 -7.53 -0.16
CA LEU A 71 -5.69 -8.16 -1.37
C LEU A 71 -5.55 -9.68 -1.26
N ASN A 72 -6.64 -10.41 -1.39
CA ASN A 72 -6.61 -11.86 -1.55
C ASN A 72 -6.38 -12.22 -3.03
N VAL A 73 -5.23 -12.85 -3.32
CA VAL A 73 -4.81 -13.14 -4.69
C VAL A 73 -5.55 -14.34 -5.31
N LYS A 74 -6.30 -15.12 -4.52
CA LYS A 74 -7.06 -16.27 -5.03
C LYS A 74 -8.43 -15.87 -5.55
N ASN A 75 -9.12 -14.97 -4.86
CA ASN A 75 -10.51 -14.61 -5.15
C ASN A 75 -10.69 -13.14 -5.56
N ASN A 76 -9.61 -12.35 -5.62
CA ASN A 76 -9.63 -10.93 -6.00
C ASN A 76 -10.49 -10.04 -5.07
N SER A 77 -10.77 -10.49 -3.85
CA SER A 77 -11.37 -9.65 -2.81
C SER A 77 -10.31 -8.86 -2.06
N TYR A 78 -10.70 -7.74 -1.45
CA TYR A 78 -9.81 -6.99 -0.59
C TYR A 78 -10.56 -6.41 0.60
N ILE A 79 -9.80 -6.11 1.65
CA ILE A 79 -10.26 -5.37 2.82
C ILE A 79 -9.37 -4.16 3.06
N SER A 80 -9.96 -3.06 3.55
CA SER A 80 -9.19 -1.87 3.93
C SER A 80 -8.43 -2.16 5.23
N MET A 81 -7.13 -1.88 5.24
CA MET A 81 -6.32 -2.00 6.46
C MET A 81 -6.12 -0.66 7.13
N TYR A 82 -5.78 0.36 6.35
CA TYR A 82 -5.48 1.69 6.86
C TYR A 82 -5.75 2.74 5.78
N GLU A 83 -6.27 3.89 6.17
CA GLU A 83 -6.46 5.03 5.28
C GLU A 83 -6.05 6.30 6.01
N VAL A 84 -5.14 7.04 5.39
CA VAL A 84 -4.62 8.28 5.95
C VAL A 84 -5.76 9.30 6.03
N GLN A 85 -5.97 9.86 7.22
CA GLN A 85 -6.98 10.90 7.44
C GLN A 85 -6.40 12.32 7.29
N ASN A 86 -5.12 12.49 7.60
CA ASN A 86 -4.45 13.78 7.50
C ASN A 86 -3.78 13.94 6.13
N PRO A 87 -4.12 14.96 5.31
CA PRO A 87 -3.53 15.13 3.98
C PRO A 87 -2.01 15.39 3.98
N ARG A 88 -1.43 15.75 5.14
CA ARG A 88 0.03 15.90 5.35
C ARG A 88 0.71 14.61 5.77
N GLU A 89 -0.03 13.56 6.07
CA GLU A 89 0.54 12.24 6.33
C GLU A 89 0.58 11.42 5.03
N ARG A 90 1.60 10.59 4.87
CA ARG A 90 1.68 9.63 3.75
C ARG A 90 2.32 8.33 4.18
N LEU A 91 1.81 7.21 3.66
CA LEU A 91 2.28 5.87 3.97
C LEU A 91 3.54 5.51 3.18
N ILE A 92 4.50 4.89 3.87
CA ILE A 92 5.72 4.34 3.27
C ILE A 92 5.63 2.82 3.21
N SER A 93 5.31 2.18 4.32
CA SER A 93 5.26 0.72 4.42
C SER A 93 4.31 0.28 5.52
N ILE A 94 3.70 -0.89 5.33
CA ILE A 94 2.93 -1.59 6.35
C ILE A 94 3.40 -3.03 6.37
N SER A 95 3.70 -3.55 7.56
CA SER A 95 4.09 -4.93 7.78
C SER A 95 3.35 -5.53 8.96
N SER A 96 3.05 -6.83 8.88
CA SER A 96 2.55 -7.60 10.02
C SER A 96 3.72 -8.26 10.74
N GLU A 97 3.74 -8.12 12.06
CA GLU A 97 4.70 -8.78 12.94
C GLU A 97 3.92 -9.51 14.04
N GLY A 98 3.63 -10.80 13.82
CA GLY A 98 2.71 -11.55 14.66
C GLY A 98 1.31 -10.95 14.60
N ASN A 99 0.72 -10.63 15.76
CA ASN A 99 -0.60 -10.00 15.82
C ASN A 99 -0.53 -8.46 15.76
N ASN A 100 0.62 -7.88 15.45
CA ASN A 100 0.79 -6.43 15.40
C ASN A 100 0.87 -5.95 13.96
N LEU A 101 0.29 -4.77 13.71
CA LEU A 101 0.45 -4.05 12.45
C LEU A 101 1.39 -2.88 12.67
N LYS A 102 2.52 -2.89 11.97
CA LYS A 102 3.53 -1.83 12.01
C LYS A 102 3.35 -0.95 10.77
N ILE A 103 3.10 0.33 11.01
CA ILE A 103 2.85 1.34 9.98
C ILE A 103 3.99 2.34 10.04
N LYS A 104 4.67 2.54 8.90
CA LYS A 104 5.62 3.64 8.72
C LYS A 104 5.00 4.66 7.78
N SER A 105 4.95 5.91 8.24
CA SER A 105 4.46 7.05 7.49
C SER A 105 5.42 8.23 7.64
N ILE A 106 5.23 9.24 6.81
CA ILE A 106 5.84 10.56 6.98
C ILE A 106 4.76 11.58 7.25
N HIS A 107 5.11 12.61 8.01
CA HIS A 107 4.27 13.78 8.23
C HIS A 107 4.98 15.03 7.73
N TYR A 108 4.40 15.71 6.74
CA TYR A 108 4.94 16.97 6.22
C TYR A 108 4.73 18.11 7.22
N ILE A 109 5.82 18.76 7.60
CA ILE A 109 5.84 19.86 8.59
C ILE A 109 5.85 21.25 7.95
N ASP A 110 5.88 21.32 6.62
CA ASP A 110 5.84 22.55 5.85
C ASP A 110 4.73 22.54 4.79
N ASP A 111 4.32 23.73 4.34
CA ASP A 111 3.25 23.87 3.34
C ASP A 111 3.72 23.52 1.92
N THR A 112 5.04 23.54 1.70
CA THR A 112 5.64 23.20 0.41
C THR A 112 5.90 21.71 0.23
N LEU A 113 5.59 20.89 1.24
CA LEU A 113 5.78 19.44 1.27
C LEU A 113 7.23 19.01 0.94
N ASN A 114 8.19 19.80 1.42
CA ASN A 114 9.62 19.54 1.21
C ASN A 114 10.30 19.03 2.49
N LYS A 115 9.69 19.24 3.67
CA LYS A 115 10.21 18.80 4.96
C LYS A 115 9.22 17.88 5.63
N TYR A 116 9.70 16.75 6.11
CA TYR A 116 8.88 15.77 6.81
C TYR A 116 9.61 15.17 8.00
N GLU A 117 8.82 14.60 8.89
CA GLU A 117 9.26 13.71 9.96
C GLU A 117 8.77 12.30 9.70
N ASP A 118 9.63 11.30 9.93
CA ASP A 118 9.22 9.91 9.97
C ASP A 118 8.32 9.65 11.20
N LYS A 119 7.27 8.87 10.99
CA LYS A 119 6.38 8.37 12.02
C LYS A 119 6.32 6.86 11.94
N GLU A 120 6.30 6.23 13.10
CA GLU A 120 6.06 4.80 13.24
C GLU A 120 4.91 4.61 14.22
N LYS A 121 3.92 3.82 13.81
CA LYS A 121 2.79 3.42 14.64
C LYS A 121 2.71 1.90 14.69
N ILE A 122 2.54 1.36 15.89
CA ILE A 122 2.28 -0.06 16.10
C ILE A 122 0.84 -0.18 16.61
N ILE A 123 0.06 -1.00 15.93
CA ILE A 123 -1.30 -1.35 16.33
C ILE A 123 -1.22 -2.77 16.85
N GLU A 124 -1.38 -2.93 18.15
CA GLU A 124 -1.33 -4.22 18.80
C GLU A 124 -2.62 -5.00 18.57
N LYS A 125 -2.49 -6.33 18.43
CA LYS A 125 -3.64 -7.26 18.27
C LYS A 125 -4.54 -6.90 17.09
N TYR A 126 -3.95 -6.38 16.02
CA TYR A 126 -4.66 -6.05 14.79
C TYR A 126 -5.20 -7.31 14.11
N THR A 127 -6.49 -7.28 13.79
CA THR A 127 -7.14 -8.27 12.93
C THR A 127 -7.51 -7.59 11.61
N PRO A 128 -7.20 -8.20 10.45
CA PRO A 128 -7.60 -7.65 9.17
C PRO A 128 -9.12 -7.42 9.10
N GLY A 129 -9.52 -6.17 8.84
CA GLY A 129 -10.91 -5.73 8.86
C GLY A 129 -11.29 -4.87 10.07
N ASP A 130 -10.40 -4.76 11.06
CA ASP A 130 -10.54 -3.78 12.13
C ASP A 130 -10.51 -2.36 11.55
N LEU A 131 -11.57 -1.59 11.81
CA LEU A 131 -11.63 -0.17 11.45
C LEU A 131 -10.71 0.61 12.39
N ILE A 132 -9.52 0.97 11.91
CA ILE A 132 -8.60 1.82 12.63
C ILE A 132 -9.03 3.28 12.42
N THR A 133 -9.92 3.78 13.27
CA THR A 133 -10.14 5.22 13.45
C THR A 133 -9.11 5.74 14.44
N ILE A 134 -8.30 6.71 14.01
CA ILE A 134 -7.43 7.46 14.90
C ILE A 134 -8.15 8.76 15.23
N GLU A 135 -8.43 8.99 16.51
CA GLU A 135 -8.86 10.30 17.03
C GLU A 135 -7.73 11.32 16.97
#